data_AF-A0A933DXN3-F1
#
_entry.id   AF-A0A933DXN3-F1
#
_cell.length_a   1.000
_cell.length_b   1.000
_cell.length_c   1.000
_cell.angle_alpha   90.00
_cell.angle_beta   90.00
_cell.angle_gamma   90.00
#
_symmetry.space_group_name_H-M   'P 1'
#
loop_
_entity.id
_entity.type
_entity.pdbx_description
1 polymer ?
#
loop_
_entity_poly.entity_id
_entity_poly.type
_entity_poly.pdbx_seq_one_letter_code
_entity_poly.pdbx_strand_id
1 'polypeptide(L)'
;SIELARERGPYPAWRPTTPDEPPIRNATRTCIAPTGTISAIAGASSGIEPIFALAFVKNVLDGNQLREVNQDFLRVAQERGFYSEELMDQVAKTGSCQHLDEVPEEVKRLFKTAQEVPFQTHVRMQAAFQRHTDLAVSKTINLPNSASVQDVANAYWMAYQDKCKGITIYRDGSKPTQVLEIQREKTLRQAQGEREVLPVPRARPGAMKGVTERVRTGHGNTYITINFDEEGSPFEVFTTLGKAGGCDSANLEAISRLVSLALRSGIRADQVVEQLQGITCHPVWDQGVQVRSAPDAVALALKRHATPTGKGTPELQAAYGAQLGLPLPARANGNGGGRPACPECGSPVAFQEGCVTCMACAWNECGG
;
A
#
# COMPACT_ATOMS: atom_id res chain seq x y z
N SER A 1 -2.99 -4.38 37.37
CA SER A 1 -3.68 -5.63 36.94
C SER A 1 -4.08 -6.51 38.11
N ILE A 2 -3.21 -6.81 39.09
CA ILE A 2 -3.57 -7.58 40.30
C ILE A 2 -4.74 -6.92 41.05
N GLU A 3 -4.67 -5.60 41.27
CA GLU A 3 -5.75 -4.84 41.91
C GLU A 3 -7.09 -4.99 41.18
N LEU A 4 -7.11 -4.83 39.86
CA LEU A 4 -8.31 -5.05 39.03
C LEU A 4 -8.83 -6.49 39.11
N ALA A 5 -7.97 -7.48 39.33
CA ALA A 5 -8.40 -8.86 39.50
C ALA A 5 -9.09 -9.08 40.85
N ARG A 6 -8.69 -8.35 41.91
CA ARG A 6 -9.36 -8.38 43.21
C ARG A 6 -10.76 -7.76 43.14
N GLU A 7 -10.92 -6.69 42.37
CA GLU A 7 -12.20 -5.99 42.20
C GLU A 7 -13.15 -6.70 41.24
N ARG A 8 -12.62 -7.21 40.11
CA ARG A 8 -13.45 -7.66 38.96
C ARG A 8 -13.28 -9.14 38.60
N GLY A 9 -12.49 -9.87 39.37
CA GLY A 9 -12.06 -11.24 39.07
C GLY A 9 -10.93 -11.29 38.01
N PRO A 10 -10.17 -12.40 37.93
CA PRO A 10 -9.15 -12.59 36.89
C PRO A 10 -9.76 -12.72 35.49
N TYR A 11 -8.93 -12.72 34.44
CA TYR A 11 -9.43 -13.07 33.10
C TYR A 11 -9.89 -14.55 33.04
N PRO A 12 -10.86 -14.92 32.18
CA PRO A 12 -11.52 -16.24 32.24
C PRO A 12 -10.57 -17.44 32.11
N ALA A 13 -9.52 -17.30 31.30
CA ALA A 13 -8.52 -18.34 31.06
C ALA A 13 -7.34 -18.31 32.04
N TRP A 14 -7.38 -17.49 33.10
CA TRP A 14 -6.27 -17.40 34.05
C TRP A 14 -6.09 -18.72 34.79
N ARG A 15 -4.85 -19.20 34.83
CA ARG A 15 -4.42 -20.37 35.60
C ARG A 15 -3.08 -20.02 36.24
N PRO A 16 -2.90 -20.25 37.56
CA PRO A 16 -1.62 -20.00 38.21
C PRO A 16 -0.55 -20.96 37.65
N THR A 17 0.64 -20.44 37.33
CA THR A 17 1.82 -21.22 36.95
C THR A 17 2.63 -21.66 38.16
N THR A 18 2.49 -20.95 39.29
CA THR A 18 3.05 -21.33 40.60
C THR A 18 1.96 -21.19 41.68
N PRO A 19 2.02 -21.95 42.79
CA PRO A 19 0.98 -21.93 43.83
C PRO A 19 0.69 -20.55 44.41
N ASP A 20 1.71 -19.69 44.51
CA ASP A 20 1.62 -18.36 45.12
C ASP A 20 1.41 -17.24 44.08
N GLU A 21 1.17 -17.58 42.81
CA GLU A 21 0.99 -16.57 41.76
C GLU A 21 -0.34 -15.82 41.95
N PRO A 22 -0.31 -14.48 42.12
CA PRO A 22 -1.54 -13.72 42.33
C PRO A 22 -2.40 -13.69 41.07
N PRO A 23 -3.74 -13.75 41.18
CA PRO A 23 -4.65 -13.57 40.05
C PRO A 23 -4.43 -12.24 39.34
N ILE A 24 -4.45 -12.26 38.00
CA ILE A 24 -4.31 -11.06 37.17
C ILE A 24 -5.52 -10.88 36.25
N ARG A 25 -5.85 -9.62 35.95
CA ARG A 25 -7.00 -9.26 35.12
C ARG A 25 -6.69 -9.28 33.62
N ASN A 26 -5.44 -9.03 33.26
CA ASN A 26 -5.02 -8.88 31.86
C ASN A 26 -3.99 -9.96 31.54
N ALA A 27 -4.26 -10.76 30.51
CA ALA A 27 -3.35 -11.83 30.08
C ALA A 27 -2.00 -11.29 29.57
N THR A 28 -2.02 -10.11 28.94
CA THR A 28 -0.84 -9.35 28.52
C THR A 28 -1.06 -7.87 28.88
N ARG A 29 0.03 -7.15 29.18
CA ARG A 29 -0.02 -5.78 29.71
C ARG A 29 0.87 -4.82 28.93
N THR A 30 2.03 -5.28 28.46
CA THR A 30 3.03 -4.43 27.81
C THR A 30 3.24 -4.80 26.35
N CYS A 31 3.24 -3.77 25.51
CA CYS A 31 3.54 -3.80 24.09
C CYS A 31 4.12 -2.44 23.69
N ILE A 32 5.14 -2.44 22.83
CA ILE A 32 5.69 -1.19 22.29
C ILE A 32 5.24 -1.08 20.84
N ALA A 33 4.16 -0.33 20.62
CA ALA A 33 3.60 -0.06 19.30
C ALA A 33 4.27 1.18 18.65
N PRO A 34 4.15 1.36 17.32
CA PRO A 34 4.53 2.60 16.67
C PRO A 34 3.72 3.78 17.24
N THR A 35 4.39 4.88 17.56
CA THR A 35 3.75 6.06 18.17
C THR A 35 3.82 7.30 17.29
N GLY A 36 3.97 7.17 15.98
CA GLY A 36 4.23 8.31 15.06
C GLY A 36 3.35 9.54 15.32
N THR A 37 2.02 9.38 15.24
CA THR A 37 1.08 10.51 15.46
C THR A 37 1.07 11.02 16.90
N ILE A 38 1.01 10.14 17.90
CA ILE A 38 0.87 10.55 19.30
C ILE A 38 2.18 11.12 19.88
N SER A 39 3.33 10.68 19.38
CA SER A 39 4.63 11.25 19.74
C SER A 39 4.80 12.67 19.21
N ALA A 40 4.31 12.95 17.99
CA ALA A 40 4.26 14.30 17.45
C ALA A 40 3.35 15.22 18.29
N ILE A 41 2.18 14.75 18.71
CA ILE A 41 1.29 15.51 19.61
C ILE A 41 1.98 15.80 20.95
N ALA A 42 2.72 14.82 21.49
CA ALA A 42 3.43 14.95 22.76
C ALA A 42 4.76 15.72 22.67
N GLY A 43 5.23 16.07 21.47
CA GLY A 43 6.56 16.65 21.26
C GLY A 43 7.70 15.71 21.71
N ALA A 44 7.53 14.39 21.56
CA ALA A 44 8.47 13.37 22.00
C ALA A 44 8.98 12.51 20.84
N SER A 45 10.05 11.74 21.08
CA SER A 45 10.52 10.72 20.14
C SER A 45 9.51 9.58 19.98
N SER A 46 9.51 8.92 18.83
CA SER A 46 8.61 7.79 18.55
C SER A 46 9.08 6.50 19.24
N GLY A 47 8.30 5.99 20.19
CA GLY A 47 8.55 4.73 20.89
C GLY A 47 9.93 4.68 21.54
N ILE A 48 10.74 3.70 21.11
CA ILE A 48 12.13 3.51 21.55
C ILE A 48 13.12 3.76 20.41
N GLU A 49 12.77 4.64 19.47
CA GLU A 49 13.63 4.98 18.33
C GLU A 49 14.64 6.06 18.71
N PRO A 50 15.92 5.95 18.28
CA PRO A 50 16.79 7.10 18.15
C PRO A 50 16.14 8.15 17.24
N ILE A 51 16.55 9.41 17.43
CA ILE A 51 16.15 10.50 16.54
C ILE A 51 16.55 10.17 15.09
N PHE A 52 15.61 10.29 14.16
CA PHE A 52 15.88 9.96 12.75
C PHE A 52 16.78 11.00 12.08
N ALA A 53 16.53 12.27 12.38
CA ALA A 53 17.33 13.41 11.94
C ALA A 53 17.23 14.53 12.99
N LEU A 54 18.27 15.36 13.09
CA LEU A 54 18.27 16.56 13.95
C LEU A 54 17.43 17.69 13.38
N ALA A 55 17.28 17.71 12.06
CA ALA A 55 16.35 18.57 11.38
C ALA A 55 15.86 17.84 10.14
N PHE A 56 14.56 17.93 9.88
CA PHE A 56 13.95 17.34 8.69
C PHE A 56 12.93 18.29 8.10
N VAL A 57 12.69 18.09 6.81
CA VAL A 57 11.71 18.87 6.05
C VAL A 57 10.49 17.99 5.84
N LYS A 58 9.40 18.33 6.49
CA LYS A 58 8.13 17.66 6.31
C LYS A 58 7.39 18.29 5.14
N ASN A 59 7.11 17.49 4.11
CA ASN A 59 6.21 17.90 3.04
C ASN A 59 4.79 18.00 3.61
N VAL A 60 4.27 19.22 3.70
CA VAL A 60 2.88 19.52 4.04
C VAL A 60 2.06 19.57 2.75
N LEU A 61 0.74 19.38 2.86
CA LEU A 61 -0.20 19.59 1.77
C LEU A 61 0.08 20.96 1.09
N ASP A 62 -0.12 21.01 -0.23
CA ASP A 62 0.16 22.16 -1.12
C ASP A 62 1.64 22.45 -1.44
N GLY A 63 2.54 21.48 -1.25
CA GLY A 63 3.95 21.62 -1.64
C GLY A 63 4.78 22.50 -0.70
N ASN A 64 4.20 22.90 0.43
CA ASN A 64 4.90 23.65 1.46
C ASN A 64 5.80 22.71 2.28
N GLN A 65 7.05 23.14 2.47
CA GLN A 65 8.06 22.43 3.26
C GLN A 65 8.12 23.02 4.67
N LEU A 66 7.72 22.25 5.68
CA LEU A 66 7.87 22.64 7.08
C LEU A 66 9.20 22.11 7.61
N ARG A 67 10.11 23.01 7.97
CA ARG A 67 11.39 22.67 8.60
C ARG A 67 11.19 22.46 10.09
N GLU A 68 11.38 21.23 10.53
CA GLU A 68 11.31 20.86 11.95
C GLU A 68 12.71 20.57 12.45
N VAL A 69 13.13 21.29 13.49
CA VAL A 69 14.45 21.15 14.13
C VAL A 69 14.26 20.57 15.52
N ASN A 70 15.16 19.65 15.91
CA ASN A 70 15.20 19.10 17.26
C ASN A 70 15.50 20.21 18.28
N GLN A 71 14.52 20.49 19.14
CA GLN A 71 14.59 21.58 20.11
C GLN A 71 15.68 21.38 21.18
N ASP A 72 16.01 20.13 21.52
CA ASP A 72 17.07 19.84 22.47
C ASP A 72 18.46 20.15 21.89
N PHE A 73 18.69 19.85 20.61
CA PHE A 73 19.91 20.22 19.92
C PHE A 73 20.08 21.74 19.84
N LEU A 74 19.00 22.44 19.47
CA LEU A 74 18.98 23.91 19.42
C LEU A 74 19.34 24.53 20.78
N ARG A 75 18.70 24.04 21.86
CA ARG A 75 18.97 24.49 23.22
C ARG A 75 20.43 24.28 23.60
N VAL A 76 20.97 23.08 23.37
CA VAL A 76 22.39 22.77 23.68
C VAL A 76 23.35 23.65 22.86
N ALA A 77 23.04 23.93 21.59
CA ALA A 77 23.83 24.80 20.75
C ALA A 77 23.91 26.24 21.28
N GLN A 78 22.77 26.77 21.73
CA GLN A 78 22.69 28.10 22.32
C GLN A 78 23.41 28.18 23.67
N GLU A 79 23.15 27.22 24.56
CA GLU A 79 23.74 27.19 25.91
C GLU A 79 25.27 27.03 25.88
N ARG A 80 25.80 26.27 24.92
CA ARG A 80 27.24 26.03 24.78
C ARG A 80 27.92 27.00 23.80
N GLY A 81 27.19 27.96 23.23
CA GLY A 81 27.75 29.05 22.43
C GLY A 81 28.31 28.65 21.06
N PHE A 82 27.89 27.52 20.49
CA PHE A 82 28.29 27.12 19.12
C PHE A 82 27.15 27.28 18.11
N TYR A 83 26.04 27.90 18.51
CA TYR A 83 24.92 28.20 17.61
C TYR A 83 25.28 29.27 16.56
N SER A 84 24.98 28.97 15.30
CA SER A 84 24.95 29.92 14.18
C SER A 84 23.80 29.56 13.22
N GLU A 85 23.29 30.52 12.45
CA GLU A 85 22.26 30.23 11.44
C GLU A 85 22.83 29.29 10.36
N GLU A 86 24.09 29.49 9.98
CA GLU A 86 24.81 28.66 9.03
C GLU A 86 24.92 27.20 9.50
N LEU A 87 25.25 26.98 10.77
CA LEU A 87 25.30 25.63 11.36
C LEU A 87 23.93 24.96 11.29
N MET A 88 22.88 25.68 11.69
CA MET A 88 21.53 25.13 11.68
C MET A 88 21.08 24.76 10.26
N ASP A 89 21.45 25.58 9.27
CA ASP A 89 21.18 25.32 7.87
C ASP A 89 21.93 24.09 7.34
N GLN A 90 23.19 23.91 7.73
CA GLN A 90 23.95 22.70 7.41
C GLN A 90 23.32 21.44 8.05
N VAL A 91 22.88 21.53 9.31
CA VAL A 91 22.18 20.43 10.00
C VAL A 91 20.84 20.13 9.34
N ALA A 92 20.12 21.13 8.83
CA ALA A 92 18.85 20.92 8.12
C ALA A 92 19.01 20.27 6.74
N LYS A 93 20.10 20.60 6.03
CA LYS A 93 20.43 19.93 4.77
C LYS A 93 20.78 18.47 4.99
N THR A 94 21.65 18.19 5.95
CA THR A 94 22.23 16.85 6.13
C THR A 94 21.51 15.98 7.15
N GLY A 95 20.61 16.56 7.94
CA GLY A 95 19.89 15.89 9.02
C GLY A 95 20.78 15.49 10.21
N SER A 96 22.07 15.85 10.20
CA SER A 96 23.10 15.35 11.11
C SER A 96 24.11 16.44 11.47
N CYS A 97 24.76 16.29 12.63
CA CYS A 97 25.85 17.18 13.06
C CYS A 97 27.24 16.50 13.07
N GLN A 98 27.34 15.22 12.67
CA GLN A 98 28.57 14.44 12.89
C GLN A 98 29.77 14.94 12.06
N HIS A 99 29.51 15.57 10.92
CA HIS A 99 30.51 16.06 9.97
C HIS A 99 30.85 17.55 10.17
N LEU A 100 30.30 18.18 11.21
CA LEU A 100 30.42 19.62 11.45
C LEU A 100 31.49 19.88 12.52
N ASP A 101 32.62 20.46 12.13
CA ASP A 101 33.76 20.72 13.03
C ASP A 101 33.42 21.72 14.14
N GLU A 102 32.47 22.60 13.89
CA GLU A 102 31.94 23.59 14.85
C GLU A 102 31.23 22.94 16.04
N VAL A 103 30.79 21.68 15.92
CA VAL A 103 30.04 20.96 16.96
C VAL A 103 31.01 20.18 17.86
N PRO A 104 31.00 20.40 19.19
CA PRO A 104 31.86 19.66 20.10
C PRO A 104 31.64 18.14 20.03
N GLU A 105 32.71 17.34 20.15
CA GLU A 105 32.64 15.87 20.03
C GLU A 105 31.68 15.20 21.02
N GLU A 106 31.56 15.75 22.23
CA GLU A 106 30.58 15.27 23.21
C GLU A 106 29.14 15.44 22.74
N VAL A 107 28.86 16.57 22.07
CA VAL A 107 27.55 16.88 21.49
C VAL A 107 27.29 15.96 20.29
N LYS A 108 28.27 15.79 19.40
CA LYS A 108 28.18 14.82 18.29
C LYS A 108 27.85 13.42 18.80
N ARG A 109 28.54 12.96 19.86
CA ARG A 109 28.29 11.66 20.49
C ARG A 109 26.87 11.53 21.03
N LEU A 110 26.32 12.60 21.63
CA LEU A 110 24.97 12.60 22.20
C LEU A 110 23.88 12.61 21.13
N PHE A 111 24.08 13.38 20.06
CA PHE A 111 23.08 13.64 19.02
C PHE A 111 23.25 12.75 17.78
N LYS A 112 23.66 11.50 17.99
CA LYS A 112 23.69 10.51 16.90
C LYS A 112 22.30 10.19 16.39
N THR A 113 22.14 10.20 15.07
CA THR A 113 20.90 9.85 14.40
C THR A 113 20.77 8.33 14.22
N ALA A 114 19.56 7.87 13.89
CA ALA A 114 19.27 6.46 13.70
C ALA A 114 20.14 5.77 12.62
N GLN A 115 20.63 6.49 11.61
CA GLN A 115 21.50 5.92 10.58
C GLN A 115 22.97 5.83 11.02
N GLU A 116 23.35 6.59 12.05
CA GLU A 116 24.73 6.66 12.58
C GLU A 116 24.97 5.69 13.73
N VAL A 117 23.90 5.12 14.27
CA VAL A 117 23.96 4.10 15.31
C VAL A 117 24.16 2.73 14.63
N PRO A 118 25.20 1.96 15.00
CA PRO A 118 25.42 0.63 14.43
C PRO A 118 24.23 -0.30 14.65
N PHE A 119 23.93 -1.16 13.68
CA PHE A 119 22.76 -2.05 13.75
C PHE A 119 22.81 -2.98 14.97
N GLN A 120 24.00 -3.40 15.42
CA GLN A 120 24.15 -4.22 16.63
C GLN A 120 23.61 -3.49 17.87
N THR A 121 23.82 -2.18 17.95
CA THR A 121 23.30 -1.35 19.03
C THR A 121 21.78 -1.20 18.92
N HIS A 122 21.24 -1.02 17.71
CA HIS A 122 19.79 -1.03 17.49
C HIS A 122 19.13 -2.34 17.96
N VAL A 123 19.72 -3.49 17.61
CA VAL A 123 19.20 -4.81 18.01
C VAL A 123 19.29 -5.00 19.52
N ARG A 124 20.43 -4.66 20.15
CA ARG A 124 20.58 -4.72 21.62
C ARG A 124 19.59 -3.83 22.35
N MET A 125 19.33 -2.64 21.82
CA MET A 125 18.31 -1.74 22.34
C MET A 125 16.93 -2.41 22.31
N GLN A 126 16.54 -2.97 21.16
CA GLN A 126 15.27 -3.68 21.05
C GLN A 126 15.19 -4.86 22.04
N ALA A 127 16.24 -5.66 22.13
CA ALA A 127 16.32 -6.81 23.02
C ALA A 127 16.18 -6.42 24.50
N ALA A 128 16.77 -5.28 24.89
CA ALA A 128 16.65 -4.77 26.26
C ALA A 128 15.19 -4.51 26.65
N PHE A 129 14.40 -3.88 25.78
CA PHE A 129 12.97 -3.65 26.01
C PHE A 129 12.14 -4.94 25.85
N GLN A 130 12.51 -5.81 24.92
CA GLN A 130 11.79 -7.06 24.67
C GLN A 130 11.75 -7.96 25.91
N ARG A 131 12.82 -7.98 26.73
CA ARG A 131 12.88 -8.73 27.99
C ARG A 131 11.80 -8.35 29.00
N HIS A 132 11.26 -7.14 28.92
CA HIS A 132 10.24 -6.61 29.83
C HIS A 132 8.88 -6.37 29.14
N THR A 133 8.71 -6.91 27.93
CA THR A 133 7.50 -6.72 27.11
C THR A 133 6.76 -8.05 26.90
N ASP A 134 5.50 -8.12 27.34
CA ASP A 134 4.65 -9.31 27.23
C ASP A 134 4.39 -9.68 25.76
N LEU A 135 4.14 -8.68 24.91
CA LEU A 135 4.00 -8.81 23.46
C LEU A 135 5.31 -8.45 22.74
N ALA A 136 5.24 -7.92 21.52
CA ALA A 136 6.40 -7.55 20.71
C ALA A 136 6.77 -6.07 20.85
N VAL A 137 7.95 -5.74 20.32
CA VAL A 137 8.48 -4.37 20.24
C VAL A 137 8.55 -3.96 18.77
N SER A 138 7.84 -2.90 18.41
CA SER A 138 7.89 -2.31 17.07
C SER A 138 8.96 -1.22 17.05
N LYS A 139 10.17 -1.64 16.67
CA LYS A 139 11.35 -0.79 16.51
C LYS A 139 12.02 -1.11 15.18
N THR A 140 12.48 -0.07 14.51
CA THR A 140 13.21 -0.12 13.24
C THR A 140 14.72 -0.16 13.50
N ILE A 141 15.37 -1.13 12.87
CA ILE A 141 16.82 -1.20 12.72
C ILE A 141 17.15 -0.44 11.44
N ASN A 142 17.58 0.82 11.59
CA ASN A 142 17.95 1.66 10.47
C ASN A 142 19.39 1.32 10.04
N LEU A 143 19.56 1.07 8.75
CA LEU A 143 20.84 0.75 8.13
C LEU A 143 21.17 1.83 7.09
N PRO A 144 22.44 2.24 6.98
CA PRO A 144 22.87 3.13 5.91
C PRO A 144 22.73 2.45 4.54
N ASN A 145 22.71 3.26 3.47
CA ASN A 145 22.59 2.76 2.11
C ASN A 145 23.69 1.75 1.73
N SER A 146 24.90 1.95 2.28
CA SER A 146 26.07 1.10 2.08
C SER A 146 26.01 -0.25 2.81
N ALA A 147 24.99 -0.51 3.62
CA ALA A 147 24.86 -1.77 4.34
C ALA A 147 24.72 -2.95 3.37
N SER A 148 25.48 -4.00 3.62
CA SER A 148 25.51 -5.20 2.79
C SER A 148 24.34 -6.15 3.10
N VAL A 149 24.11 -7.11 2.22
CA VAL A 149 23.17 -8.22 2.48
C VAL A 149 23.60 -9.00 3.73
N GLN A 150 24.91 -9.14 3.98
CA GLN A 150 25.42 -9.81 5.15
C GLN A 150 25.10 -9.05 6.45
N ASP A 151 25.13 -7.71 6.43
CA ASP A 151 24.75 -6.91 7.59
C ASP A 151 23.27 -7.09 7.95
N VAL A 152 22.41 -7.15 6.94
CA VAL A 152 20.98 -7.45 7.12
C VAL A 152 20.80 -8.85 7.72
N ALA A 153 21.47 -9.86 7.16
CA ALA A 153 21.41 -11.23 7.66
C ALA A 153 21.90 -11.32 9.11
N ASN A 154 23.00 -10.65 9.43
CA ASN A 154 23.56 -10.59 10.78
C ASN A 154 22.60 -9.90 11.77
N ALA A 155 21.89 -8.85 11.35
CA ALA A 155 20.89 -8.19 12.20
C ALA A 155 19.72 -9.12 12.54
N TYR A 156 19.19 -9.87 11.57
CA TYR A 156 18.17 -10.90 11.81
C TYR A 156 18.69 -11.99 12.75
N TRP A 157 19.89 -12.50 12.49
CA TRP A 157 20.49 -13.56 13.29
C TRP A 157 20.73 -13.13 14.75
N MET A 158 21.23 -11.91 14.93
CA MET A 158 21.44 -11.33 16.25
C MET A 158 20.12 -11.14 17.01
N ALA A 159 19.06 -10.65 16.35
CA ALA A 159 17.76 -10.52 16.99
C ALA A 159 17.17 -11.87 17.41
N TYR A 160 17.37 -12.91 16.60
CA TYR A 160 17.00 -14.28 16.97
C TYR A 160 17.79 -14.76 18.20
N GLN A 161 19.12 -14.60 18.21
CA GLN A 161 19.97 -14.98 19.35
C GLN A 161 19.58 -14.24 20.64
N ASP A 162 19.23 -12.96 20.53
CA ASP A 162 18.80 -12.11 21.64
C ASP A 162 17.32 -12.31 22.05
N LYS A 163 16.63 -13.30 21.45
CA LYS A 163 15.24 -13.68 21.73
C LYS A 163 14.22 -12.55 21.46
N CYS A 164 14.49 -11.72 20.46
CA CYS A 164 13.52 -10.77 19.94
C CYS A 164 12.33 -11.50 19.30
N LYS A 165 11.09 -11.09 19.62
CA LYS A 165 9.88 -11.72 19.06
C LYS A 165 9.59 -11.32 17.61
N GLY A 166 10.22 -10.25 17.15
CA GLY A 166 10.14 -9.74 15.79
C GLY A 166 11.27 -8.74 15.55
N ILE A 167 11.44 -8.29 14.31
CA ILE A 167 12.41 -7.26 13.95
C ILE A 167 11.91 -6.55 12.69
N THR A 168 12.17 -5.26 12.59
CA THR A 168 11.92 -4.47 11.37
C THR A 168 13.22 -3.84 10.94
N ILE A 169 13.64 -4.08 9.70
CA ILE A 169 14.86 -3.51 9.14
C ILE A 169 14.48 -2.52 8.05
N TYR A 170 15.13 -1.36 8.07
CA TYR A 170 15.04 -0.37 7.00
C TYR A 170 16.44 -0.01 6.53
N ARG A 171 16.74 -0.25 5.25
CA ARG A 171 17.99 0.19 4.62
C ARG A 171 17.73 1.46 3.84
N ASP A 172 18.50 2.51 4.10
CA ASP A 172 18.36 3.77 3.39
C ASP A 172 18.46 3.58 1.86
N GLY A 173 17.56 4.23 1.12
CA GLY A 173 17.44 4.10 -0.34
C GLY A 173 16.79 2.81 -0.84
N SER A 174 16.22 1.95 0.03
CA SER A 174 15.53 0.73 -0.41
C SER A 174 14.09 0.95 -0.90
N LYS A 175 13.52 2.14 -0.70
CA LYS A 175 12.18 2.53 -1.17
C LYS A 175 12.25 3.80 -2.03
N PRO A 176 11.44 3.92 -3.10
CA PRO A 176 11.48 5.04 -4.03
C PRO A 176 10.95 6.36 -3.44
N THR A 177 10.09 6.30 -2.42
CA THR A 177 9.53 7.49 -1.74
C THR A 177 9.70 7.31 -0.23
N GLN A 178 10.26 8.31 0.44
CA GLN A 178 10.50 8.27 1.88
C GLN A 178 9.61 9.32 2.58
N VAL A 179 9.01 8.96 3.71
CA VAL A 179 8.13 9.89 4.47
C VAL A 179 8.95 10.91 5.26
N LEU A 180 10.20 10.57 5.59
CA LEU A 180 11.18 11.43 6.24
C LEU A 180 12.39 11.54 5.30
N GLU A 181 12.47 12.64 4.55
CA GLU A 181 13.62 12.93 3.70
C GLU A 181 14.53 13.94 4.39
N ILE A 182 15.81 13.56 4.49
CA ILE A 182 16.89 14.51 4.68
C ILE A 182 17.04 15.26 3.35
N GLN A 183 17.18 16.58 3.37
CA GLN A 183 17.50 17.38 2.17
C GLN A 183 18.93 17.07 1.70
N ARG A 184 19.19 15.84 1.27
CA ARG A 184 20.39 15.56 0.49
C ARG A 184 20.25 16.41 -0.77
N GLU A 185 21.16 17.36 -0.94
CA GLU A 185 21.52 17.80 -2.28
C GLU A 185 21.70 16.51 -3.07
N LYS A 186 20.78 16.23 -4.00
CA LYS A 186 21.02 15.22 -5.02
C LYS A 186 22.35 15.64 -5.60
N THR A 187 23.43 14.94 -5.27
CA THR A 187 24.72 15.16 -5.88
C THR A 187 24.45 15.00 -7.36
N LEU A 188 24.40 16.12 -8.07
CA LEU A 188 24.21 16.22 -9.51
C LEU A 188 25.47 15.68 -10.18
N ARG A 189 25.77 14.40 -9.95
CA ARG A 189 26.68 13.63 -10.76
C ARG A 189 25.79 12.89 -11.76
N GLN A 190 25.64 13.57 -12.90
CA GLN A 190 24.95 13.15 -14.12
C GLN A 190 23.42 13.35 -14.13
N ALA A 191 22.98 14.60 -14.04
CA ALA A 191 21.73 15.03 -14.66
C ALA A 191 21.98 16.35 -15.41
N GLN A 192 22.75 16.26 -16.51
CA GLN A 192 22.67 17.25 -17.58
C GLN A 192 21.55 16.77 -18.52
N GLY A 193 20.44 17.52 -18.55
CA GLY A 193 19.18 17.18 -19.24
C GLY A 193 18.30 16.31 -18.32
N GLU A 194 17.09 16.67 -17.93
CA GLU A 194 16.02 17.39 -18.63
C GLU A 194 15.22 18.20 -17.60
N ARG A 195 14.65 19.35 -18.01
CA ARG A 195 13.49 19.91 -17.31
C ARG A 195 12.45 18.78 -17.24
N GLU A 196 11.83 18.54 -16.08
CA GLU A 196 10.63 17.71 -15.98
C GLU A 196 9.55 18.35 -16.87
N VAL A 197 9.50 17.92 -18.13
CA VAL A 197 8.41 18.21 -19.04
C VAL A 197 7.29 17.29 -18.58
N LEU A 198 6.24 17.87 -17.98
CA LEU A 198 4.99 17.14 -17.76
C LEU A 198 4.65 16.42 -19.07
N PRO A 199 4.44 15.08 -19.06
CA PRO A 199 4.25 14.35 -20.29
C PRO A 199 3.06 14.93 -21.05
N VAL A 200 3.34 15.59 -22.18
CA VAL A 200 2.30 16.19 -23.01
C VAL A 200 1.61 15.06 -23.75
N PRO A 201 0.26 14.93 -23.67
CA PRO A 201 -0.44 13.85 -24.34
C PRO A 201 -0.18 13.89 -25.85
N ARG A 202 0.28 12.76 -26.42
CA ARG A 202 0.48 12.59 -27.87
C ARG A 202 -0.77 13.02 -28.65
N ALA A 203 -0.58 13.75 -29.75
CA ALA A 203 -1.68 14.21 -30.61
C ALA A 203 -2.41 13.00 -31.23
N ARG A 204 -3.74 13.11 -31.37
CA ARG A 204 -4.55 12.02 -31.96
C ARG A 204 -4.41 12.05 -33.49
N PRO A 205 -4.02 10.94 -34.15
CA PRO A 205 -4.07 10.81 -35.60
C PRO A 205 -5.51 10.91 -36.15
N GLY A 206 -5.66 11.29 -37.42
CA GLY A 206 -6.97 11.41 -38.07
C GLY A 206 -7.73 10.09 -38.22
N ALA A 207 -7.03 8.95 -38.18
CA ALA A 207 -7.60 7.61 -38.18
C ALA A 207 -6.68 6.66 -37.39
N MET A 208 -7.27 5.70 -36.68
CA MET A 208 -6.55 4.69 -35.91
C MET A 208 -7.17 3.31 -36.09
N LYS A 209 -6.36 2.27 -35.91
CA LYS A 209 -6.83 0.88 -35.88
C LYS A 209 -7.21 0.55 -34.44
N GLY A 210 -8.34 -0.14 -34.27
CA GLY A 210 -8.80 -0.55 -32.96
C GLY A 210 -9.63 -1.82 -32.98
N VAL A 211 -9.77 -2.42 -31.81
CA VAL A 211 -10.61 -3.59 -31.55
C VAL A 211 -11.70 -3.20 -30.58
N THR A 212 -12.93 -3.70 -30.80
CA THR A 212 -14.02 -3.53 -29.83
C THR A 212 -14.39 -4.87 -29.24
N GLU A 213 -14.28 -4.99 -27.92
CA GLU A 213 -14.69 -6.17 -27.18
C GLU A 213 -16.02 -5.92 -26.47
N ARG A 214 -16.92 -6.91 -26.50
CA ARG A 214 -18.13 -6.90 -25.68
C ARG A 214 -17.86 -7.68 -24.41
N VAL A 215 -17.93 -7.01 -23.27
CA VAL A 215 -17.78 -7.60 -21.93
C VAL A 215 -19.09 -7.46 -21.17
N ARG A 216 -19.60 -8.56 -20.62
CA ARG A 216 -20.77 -8.53 -19.74
C ARG A 216 -20.35 -8.05 -18.35
N THR A 217 -20.99 -7.00 -17.86
CA THR A 217 -20.81 -6.45 -16.50
C THR A 217 -22.10 -6.56 -15.69
N GLY A 218 -22.02 -6.30 -14.38
CA GLY A 218 -23.21 -6.27 -13.52
C GLY A 218 -24.26 -5.22 -13.91
N HIS A 219 -23.89 -4.19 -14.68
CA HIS A 219 -24.78 -3.13 -15.17
C HIS A 219 -25.17 -3.29 -16.65
N GLY A 220 -24.89 -4.46 -17.25
CA GLY A 220 -25.20 -4.75 -18.65
C GLY A 220 -23.96 -4.94 -19.52
N ASN A 221 -24.18 -5.01 -20.83
CA ASN A 221 -23.10 -5.21 -21.79
C ASN A 221 -22.30 -3.93 -21.98
N THR A 222 -21.01 -3.97 -21.68
CA THR A 222 -20.06 -2.89 -21.97
C THR A 222 -19.30 -3.22 -23.24
N TYR A 223 -19.25 -2.28 -24.18
CA TYR A 223 -18.43 -2.35 -25.37
C TYR A 223 -17.18 -1.53 -25.11
N ILE A 224 -16.01 -2.16 -25.15
CA ILE A 224 -14.72 -1.56 -24.84
C ILE A 224 -13.92 -1.52 -26.14
N THR A 225 -13.71 -0.32 -26.68
CA THR A 225 -12.92 -0.10 -27.88
C THR A 225 -11.52 0.32 -27.49
N ILE A 226 -10.51 -0.44 -27.89
CA ILE A 226 -9.09 -0.14 -27.68
C ILE A 226 -8.49 0.22 -29.04
N ASN A 227 -7.98 1.44 -29.18
CA ASN A 227 -7.24 1.88 -30.36
C ASN A 227 -5.74 1.79 -30.09
N PHE A 228 -4.98 1.47 -31.13
CA PHE A 228 -3.54 1.25 -31.05
C PHE A 228 -2.76 2.33 -31.81
N ASP A 229 -1.54 2.60 -31.36
CA ASP A 229 -0.60 3.42 -32.12
C ASP A 229 0.10 2.61 -33.24
N GLU A 230 1.00 3.28 -33.97
CA GLU A 230 1.73 2.69 -35.10
C GLU A 230 2.61 1.49 -34.68
N GLU A 231 3.02 1.44 -33.41
CA GLU A 231 3.83 0.37 -32.84
C GLU A 231 2.97 -0.80 -32.31
N GLY A 232 1.64 -0.70 -32.41
CA GLY A 232 0.70 -1.71 -31.94
C GLY A 232 0.46 -1.67 -30.42
N SER A 233 0.84 -0.58 -29.74
CA SER A 233 0.61 -0.39 -28.31
C SER A 233 -0.74 0.29 -28.06
N PRO A 234 -1.45 -0.04 -26.96
CA PRO A 234 -2.71 0.65 -26.60
C PRO A 234 -2.51 2.16 -26.46
N PHE A 235 -3.28 2.92 -27.25
CA PHE A 235 -3.19 4.38 -27.34
C PHE A 235 -4.38 5.08 -26.68
N GLU A 236 -5.59 4.58 -26.86
CA GLU A 236 -6.79 5.11 -26.20
C GLU A 236 -7.85 4.03 -26.01
N VAL A 237 -8.74 4.27 -25.06
CA VAL A 237 -9.85 3.38 -24.71
C VAL A 237 -11.15 4.16 -24.69
N PHE A 238 -12.17 3.62 -25.35
CA PHE A 238 -13.54 4.07 -25.23
C PHE A 238 -14.42 2.96 -24.69
N THR A 239 -15.48 3.38 -24.01
CA THR A 239 -16.44 2.48 -23.41
C THR A 239 -17.84 2.97 -23.71
N THR A 240 -18.69 2.04 -24.13
CA THR A 240 -20.12 2.28 -24.30
C THR A 240 -20.89 1.24 -23.50
N LEU A 241 -21.66 1.69 -22.52
CA LEU A 241 -22.51 0.81 -21.73
C LEU A 241 -23.89 0.70 -22.38
N GLY A 242 -24.29 -0.51 -22.77
CA GLY A 242 -25.55 -0.76 -23.45
C GLY A 242 -26.75 -0.68 -22.50
N LYS A 243 -27.71 0.21 -22.81
CA LYS A 243 -28.97 0.41 -22.06
C LYS A 243 -28.79 0.77 -20.58
N ALA A 244 -27.77 1.55 -20.24
CA ALA A 244 -27.57 2.06 -18.89
C ALA A 244 -28.14 3.47 -18.68
N GLY A 245 -28.47 3.78 -17.42
CA GLY A 245 -28.82 5.13 -16.98
C GLY A 245 -27.63 6.09 -16.98
N GLY A 246 -27.91 7.37 -16.71
CA GLY A 246 -26.95 8.46 -16.89
C GLY A 246 -25.67 8.37 -16.05
N CYS A 247 -25.77 7.99 -14.77
CA CYS A 247 -24.62 8.03 -13.85
C CYS A 247 -23.53 7.01 -14.22
N ASP A 248 -23.90 5.76 -14.50
CA ASP A 248 -22.94 4.71 -14.85
C ASP A 248 -22.25 5.00 -16.19
N SER A 249 -23.00 5.53 -17.15
CA SER A 249 -22.46 5.93 -18.46
C SER A 249 -21.50 7.11 -18.32
N ALA A 250 -21.84 8.12 -17.51
CA ALA A 250 -20.99 9.28 -17.26
C ALA A 250 -19.69 8.89 -16.54
N ASN A 251 -19.77 8.04 -15.52
CA ASN A 251 -18.59 7.56 -14.80
C ASN A 251 -17.68 6.73 -15.70
N LEU A 252 -18.26 5.86 -16.54
CA LEU A 252 -17.48 5.03 -17.45
C LEU A 252 -16.83 5.85 -18.57
N GLU A 253 -17.52 6.89 -19.07
CA GLU A 253 -16.92 7.87 -19.99
C GLU A 253 -15.74 8.61 -19.33
N ALA A 254 -15.90 9.05 -18.08
CA ALA A 254 -14.84 9.71 -17.33
C ALA A 254 -13.60 8.81 -17.18
N ILE A 255 -13.81 7.53 -16.84
CA ILE A 255 -12.73 6.53 -16.74
C ILE A 255 -12.03 6.36 -18.09
N SER A 256 -12.79 6.16 -19.17
CA SER A 256 -12.22 6.00 -20.51
C SER A 256 -11.41 7.22 -20.96
N ARG A 257 -11.86 8.44 -20.63
CA ARG A 257 -11.13 9.67 -20.92
C ARG A 257 -9.82 9.76 -20.13
N LEU A 258 -9.84 9.43 -18.84
CA LEU A 258 -8.64 9.45 -17.98
C LEU A 258 -7.64 8.37 -18.39
N VAL A 259 -8.11 7.16 -18.69
CA VAL A 259 -7.29 6.06 -19.22
C VAL A 259 -6.64 6.46 -20.55
N SER A 260 -7.42 7.03 -21.47
CA SER A 260 -6.90 7.51 -22.75
C SER A 260 -5.88 8.64 -22.58
N LEU A 261 -6.11 9.55 -21.63
CA LEU A 261 -5.14 10.59 -21.29
C LEU A 261 -3.83 9.99 -20.76
N ALA A 262 -3.92 9.01 -19.86
CA ALA A 262 -2.77 8.32 -19.30
C ALA A 262 -1.94 7.63 -20.39
N LEU A 263 -2.58 6.81 -21.25
CA LEU A 263 -1.91 6.11 -22.35
C LEU A 263 -1.25 7.08 -23.35
N ARG A 264 -1.95 8.18 -23.70
CA ARG A 264 -1.40 9.22 -24.57
C ARG A 264 -0.24 9.99 -23.93
N SER A 265 -0.18 10.03 -22.61
CA SER A 265 0.90 10.67 -21.84
C SER A 265 2.09 9.74 -21.60
N GLY A 266 2.11 8.55 -22.22
CA GLY A 266 3.22 7.60 -22.12
C GLY A 266 3.16 6.67 -20.91
N ILE A 267 2.05 6.66 -20.15
CA ILE A 267 1.83 5.67 -19.09
C ILE A 267 1.58 4.31 -19.74
N ARG A 268 2.29 3.28 -19.26
CA ARG A 268 2.16 1.93 -19.83
C ARG A 268 0.80 1.31 -19.49
N ALA A 269 0.26 0.53 -20.42
CA ALA A 269 -1.04 -0.12 -20.26
C ALA A 269 -1.11 -1.04 -19.02
N ASP A 270 -0.02 -1.70 -18.65
CA ASP A 270 0.03 -2.58 -17.47
C ASP A 270 -0.11 -1.80 -16.16
N GLN A 271 0.44 -0.60 -16.07
CA GLN A 271 0.25 0.29 -14.91
C GLN A 271 -1.21 0.74 -14.79
N VAL A 272 -1.87 1.03 -15.92
CA VAL A 272 -3.31 1.35 -15.92
C VAL A 272 -4.14 0.14 -15.50
N VAL A 273 -3.80 -1.06 -15.99
CA VAL A 273 -4.47 -2.30 -15.60
C VAL A 273 -4.36 -2.54 -14.09
N GLU A 274 -3.20 -2.31 -13.49
CA GLU A 274 -3.00 -2.46 -12.04
C GLU A 274 -3.94 -1.55 -11.22
N GLN A 275 -4.22 -0.33 -11.70
CA GLN A 275 -5.13 0.60 -11.02
C GLN A 275 -6.61 0.19 -11.12
N LEU A 276 -7.01 -0.42 -12.24
CA LEU A 276 -8.42 -0.73 -12.51
C LEU A 276 -8.81 -2.16 -12.12
N GLN A 277 -7.86 -3.09 -12.16
CA GLN A 277 -8.12 -4.50 -11.90
C GLN A 277 -8.55 -4.73 -10.45
N GLY A 278 -9.64 -5.47 -10.26
CA GLY A 278 -10.13 -5.85 -8.95
C GLY A 278 -11.10 -4.86 -8.30
N ILE A 279 -11.32 -3.68 -8.89
CA ILE A 279 -12.39 -2.77 -8.46
C ILE A 279 -13.72 -3.53 -8.53
N THR A 280 -14.45 -3.58 -7.41
CA THR A 280 -15.61 -4.45 -7.27
C THR A 280 -16.88 -3.63 -7.08
N CYS A 281 -17.93 -3.99 -7.82
CA CYS A 281 -19.25 -3.41 -7.69
C CYS A 281 -20.31 -4.51 -7.73
N HIS A 282 -20.70 -4.95 -8.93
CA HIS A 282 -21.64 -6.05 -9.15
C HIS A 282 -20.96 -7.15 -9.98
N PRO A 283 -20.31 -8.15 -9.35
CA PRO A 283 -19.61 -9.21 -10.06
C PRO A 283 -20.54 -10.07 -10.91
N VAL A 284 -20.09 -10.39 -12.12
CA VAL A 284 -20.76 -11.32 -13.04
C VAL A 284 -19.73 -12.21 -13.72
N TRP A 285 -20.16 -13.38 -14.19
CA TRP A 285 -19.33 -14.23 -15.03
C TRP A 285 -19.58 -13.93 -16.49
N ASP A 286 -18.50 -13.74 -17.26
CA ASP A 286 -18.53 -13.57 -18.71
C ASP A 286 -17.48 -14.49 -19.33
N GLN A 287 -17.93 -15.43 -20.17
CA GLN A 287 -17.07 -16.40 -20.85
C GLN A 287 -16.06 -17.13 -19.93
N GLY A 288 -16.49 -17.52 -18.72
CA GLY A 288 -15.64 -18.22 -17.75
C GLY A 288 -14.67 -17.33 -16.98
N VAL A 289 -14.71 -16.01 -17.16
CA VAL A 289 -13.94 -15.03 -16.37
C VAL A 289 -14.90 -14.24 -15.48
N GLN A 290 -14.53 -14.05 -14.21
CA GLN A 290 -15.29 -13.21 -13.30
C GLN A 290 -14.95 -11.73 -13.54
N VAL A 291 -15.94 -10.95 -13.97
CA VAL A 291 -15.85 -9.50 -14.17
C VAL A 291 -16.47 -8.83 -12.95
N ARG A 292 -15.67 -8.11 -12.16
CA ARG A 292 -16.10 -7.56 -10.85
C ARG A 292 -16.84 -6.23 -10.95
N SER A 293 -16.54 -5.44 -11.97
CA SER A 293 -17.13 -4.13 -12.25
C SER A 293 -16.86 -3.68 -13.69
N ALA A 294 -17.41 -2.53 -14.09
CA ALA A 294 -17.11 -1.92 -15.40
C ALA A 294 -15.65 -1.41 -15.52
N PRO A 295 -15.03 -0.79 -14.49
CA PRO A 295 -13.59 -0.52 -14.48
C PRO A 295 -12.73 -1.78 -14.62
N ASP A 296 -13.09 -2.85 -13.91
CA ASP A 296 -12.40 -4.15 -13.99
C ASP A 296 -12.52 -4.77 -15.39
N ALA A 297 -13.66 -4.58 -16.06
CA ALA A 297 -13.84 -4.97 -17.46
C ALA A 297 -12.87 -4.25 -18.40
N VAL A 298 -12.61 -2.95 -18.19
CA VAL A 298 -11.62 -2.17 -18.95
C VAL A 298 -10.21 -2.72 -18.71
N ALA A 299 -9.85 -3.05 -17.47
CA ALA A 299 -8.58 -3.70 -17.15
C ALA A 299 -8.42 -5.05 -17.86
N LEU A 300 -9.44 -5.90 -17.84
CA LEU A 300 -9.41 -7.21 -18.51
C LEU A 300 -9.24 -7.09 -20.02
N ALA A 301 -9.94 -6.16 -20.66
CA ALA A 301 -9.80 -5.88 -22.08
C ALA A 301 -8.39 -5.34 -22.41
N LEU A 302 -7.91 -4.34 -21.68
CA LEU A 302 -6.56 -3.80 -21.86
C LEU A 302 -5.48 -4.87 -21.69
N LYS A 303 -5.60 -5.72 -20.67
CA LYS A 303 -4.62 -6.78 -20.38
C LYS A 303 -4.48 -7.78 -21.54
N ARG A 304 -5.57 -8.09 -22.25
CA ARG A 304 -5.53 -8.97 -23.44
C ARG A 304 -4.74 -8.35 -24.60
N HIS A 305 -4.68 -7.02 -24.65
CA HIS A 305 -4.11 -6.24 -25.75
C HIS A 305 -2.85 -5.44 -25.37
N ALA A 306 -2.34 -5.59 -24.14
CA ALA A 306 -1.20 -4.83 -23.62
C ALA A 306 0.16 -5.32 -24.14
N THR A 307 0.22 -6.46 -24.85
CA THR A 307 1.48 -7.02 -25.37
C THR A 307 1.52 -6.84 -26.89
N PRO A 308 2.52 -6.13 -27.45
CA PRO A 308 2.68 -5.99 -28.89
C PRO A 308 2.82 -7.36 -29.54
N THR A 309 2.04 -7.62 -30.59
CA THR A 309 2.01 -8.89 -31.32
C THR A 309 3.39 -9.26 -31.86
N GLY A 310 4.04 -10.22 -31.19
CA GLY A 310 5.22 -10.91 -31.65
C GLY A 310 5.49 -12.13 -30.75
N LYS A 311 4.78 -13.24 -31.01
CA LYS A 311 4.76 -14.53 -30.27
C LYS A 311 3.68 -14.71 -29.18
N GLY A 312 2.44 -14.33 -29.47
CA GLY A 312 1.28 -14.89 -28.78
C GLY A 312 0.64 -15.98 -29.64
N THR A 313 0.99 -17.25 -29.41
CA THR A 313 0.23 -18.40 -29.93
C THR A 313 -1.23 -18.32 -29.46
N PRO A 314 -2.20 -18.91 -30.20
CA PRO A 314 -3.63 -18.92 -29.86
C PRO A 314 -3.97 -19.82 -28.66
N GLU A 315 -3.16 -19.79 -27.59
CA GLU A 315 -3.28 -20.66 -26.42
C GLU A 315 -4.14 -20.07 -25.30
N LEU A 316 -4.39 -18.75 -25.28
CA LEU A 316 -5.25 -18.14 -24.25
C LEU A 316 -6.76 -18.29 -24.50
N GLN A 317 -7.19 -18.64 -25.72
CA GLN A 317 -8.60 -18.92 -26.01
C GLN A 317 -9.01 -20.37 -25.67
N ALA A 318 -8.05 -21.29 -25.52
CA ALA A 318 -8.33 -22.70 -25.26
C ALA A 318 -8.25 -23.11 -23.77
N ALA A 319 -7.57 -22.32 -22.93
CA ALA A 319 -7.22 -22.76 -21.57
C ALA A 319 -8.30 -22.60 -20.49
N TYR A 320 -9.44 -21.94 -20.76
CA TYR A 320 -10.50 -21.76 -19.75
C TYR A 320 -11.77 -22.59 -20.01
N GLY A 321 -11.89 -23.23 -21.17
CA GLY A 321 -13.05 -24.05 -21.54
C GLY A 321 -13.00 -25.51 -21.08
N ALA A 322 -11.83 -26.01 -20.65
CA ALA A 322 -11.64 -27.45 -20.40
C ALA A 322 -11.83 -27.89 -18.94
N GLN A 323 -12.06 -26.98 -17.98
CA GLN A 323 -12.08 -27.35 -16.56
C GLN A 323 -13.47 -27.63 -15.95
N LEU A 324 -14.57 -27.55 -16.72
CA LEU A 324 -15.92 -27.80 -16.18
C LEU A 324 -16.92 -28.53 -17.10
N GLY A 325 -16.47 -29.22 -18.15
CA GLY A 325 -17.23 -30.32 -18.80
C GLY A 325 -18.76 -30.17 -18.93
N LEU A 326 -19.26 -29.01 -19.37
CA LEU A 326 -20.70 -28.78 -19.54
C LEU A 326 -20.98 -28.32 -20.99
N PRO A 327 -21.92 -28.98 -21.71
CA PRO A 327 -22.28 -28.54 -23.05
C PRO A 327 -23.10 -27.26 -22.97
N LEU A 328 -22.66 -26.21 -23.66
CA LEU A 328 -23.45 -25.01 -23.91
C LEU A 328 -24.44 -25.28 -25.04
N PRO A 329 -25.77 -25.16 -24.85
CA PRO A 329 -26.64 -24.94 -25.99
C PRO A 329 -26.48 -23.49 -26.46
N ALA A 330 -26.22 -23.36 -27.75
CA ALA A 330 -26.21 -22.09 -28.46
C ALA A 330 -27.62 -21.47 -28.50
N ARG A 331 -27.65 -20.13 -28.53
CA ARG A 331 -28.78 -19.24 -28.85
C ARG A 331 -29.86 -19.08 -27.78
N ALA A 332 -29.73 -18.01 -27.00
CA ALA A 332 -30.88 -17.26 -26.52
C ALA A 332 -30.63 -15.76 -26.74
N ASN A 333 -31.43 -15.15 -27.61
CA ASN A 333 -31.43 -13.71 -27.86
C ASN A 333 -31.96 -12.99 -26.62
N GLY A 334 -31.21 -12.01 -26.15
CA GLY A 334 -31.54 -11.26 -24.93
C GLY A 334 -32.91 -10.59 -24.97
N ASN A 335 -33.70 -10.88 -23.94
CA ASN A 335 -34.65 -9.97 -23.32
C ASN A 335 -34.66 -10.28 -21.80
N GLY A 336 -34.67 -9.23 -20.97
CA GLY A 336 -34.34 -9.29 -19.55
C GLY A 336 -35.37 -9.97 -18.65
N GLY A 337 -34.97 -10.19 -17.40
CA GLY A 337 -35.85 -10.54 -16.28
C GLY A 337 -35.17 -11.39 -15.20
N GLY A 338 -35.02 -10.82 -13.99
CA GLY A 338 -34.90 -11.56 -12.72
C GLY A 338 -33.49 -11.94 -12.24
N ARG A 339 -33.00 -11.28 -11.19
CA ARG A 339 -32.27 -12.01 -10.14
C ARG A 339 -33.33 -12.62 -9.21
N PRO A 340 -33.13 -13.84 -8.67
CA PRO A 340 -34.09 -14.42 -7.75
C PRO A 340 -34.09 -13.56 -6.47
N ALA A 341 -35.20 -12.88 -6.22
CA ALA A 341 -35.56 -12.43 -4.88
C ALA A 341 -36.36 -13.54 -4.22
N CYS A 342 -36.34 -13.62 -2.89
CA CYS A 342 -37.16 -14.60 -2.18
C CYS A 342 -38.64 -14.40 -2.57
N PRO A 343 -39.35 -15.44 -3.05
CA PRO A 343 -40.72 -15.30 -3.52
C PRO A 343 -41.70 -14.94 -2.39
N GLU A 344 -41.34 -15.19 -1.13
CA GLU A 344 -42.20 -14.88 0.02
C GLU A 344 -42.00 -13.47 0.57
N CYS A 345 -40.77 -12.95 0.62
CA CYS A 345 -40.48 -11.68 1.29
C CYS A 345 -39.68 -10.67 0.47
N GLY A 346 -39.31 -11.00 -0.78
CA GLY A 346 -38.57 -10.10 -1.67
C GLY A 346 -37.13 -9.80 -1.25
N SER A 347 -36.66 -10.40 -0.15
CA SER A 347 -35.28 -10.23 0.33
C SER A 347 -34.28 -10.98 -0.56
N PRO A 348 -33.00 -10.56 -0.59
CA PRO A 348 -31.95 -11.25 -1.33
C PRO A 348 -31.77 -12.69 -0.83
N VAL A 349 -31.64 -13.64 -1.75
CA VAL A 349 -31.36 -15.04 -1.45
C VAL A 349 -29.88 -15.36 -1.61
N ALA A 350 -29.39 -16.32 -0.83
CA ALA A 350 -28.01 -16.81 -0.85
C ALA A 350 -27.99 -18.30 -1.21
N PHE A 351 -26.93 -18.76 -1.86
CA PHE A 351 -26.76 -20.18 -2.17
C PHE A 351 -25.92 -20.84 -1.07
N GLN A 352 -26.50 -21.79 -0.35
CA GLN A 352 -25.84 -22.55 0.72
C GLN A 352 -26.18 -24.04 0.62
N GLU A 353 -25.20 -24.89 0.91
CA GLU A 353 -25.36 -26.36 0.97
C GLU A 353 -26.02 -26.99 -0.27
N GLY A 354 -25.79 -26.40 -1.44
CA GLY A 354 -26.36 -26.90 -2.71
C GLY A 354 -27.77 -26.41 -3.01
N CYS A 355 -28.32 -25.46 -2.22
CA CYS A 355 -29.65 -24.92 -2.41
C CYS A 355 -29.70 -23.38 -2.30
N VAL A 356 -30.71 -22.75 -2.90
CA VAL A 356 -31.01 -21.32 -2.73
C VAL A 356 -31.86 -21.11 -1.47
N THR A 357 -31.42 -20.23 -0.58
CA THR A 357 -32.02 -19.99 0.75
C THR A 357 -32.20 -18.49 1.02
N CYS A 358 -33.33 -18.12 1.62
CA CYS A 358 -33.59 -16.77 2.12
C CYS A 358 -33.27 -16.68 3.61
N MET A 359 -32.29 -15.86 3.99
CA MET A 359 -31.92 -15.69 5.40
C MET A 359 -32.93 -14.86 6.21
N ALA A 360 -33.83 -14.13 5.53
CA ALA A 360 -34.80 -13.26 6.19
C ALA A 360 -36.08 -14.01 6.62
N CYS A 361 -36.54 -14.98 5.83
CA CYS A 361 -37.77 -15.75 6.13
C CYS A 361 -37.57 -17.27 6.17
N ALA A 362 -36.33 -17.75 6.04
CA ALA A 362 -35.96 -19.17 6.02
C ALA A 362 -36.54 -20.00 4.85
N TRP A 363 -37.13 -19.36 3.83
CA TRP A 363 -37.56 -20.01 2.60
C TRP A 363 -36.37 -20.65 1.87
N ASN A 364 -36.55 -21.84 1.30
CA ASN A 364 -35.54 -22.51 0.48
C ASN A 364 -36.18 -23.07 -0.80
N GLU A 365 -35.40 -23.14 -1.88
CA GLU A 365 -35.92 -23.58 -3.19
C GLU A 365 -36.00 -25.11 -3.31
N CYS A 366 -35.27 -25.84 -2.48
CA CYS A 366 -35.11 -27.30 -2.56
C CYS A 366 -35.87 -28.06 -1.46
N GLY A 367 -36.62 -27.36 -0.61
CA GLY A 367 -37.54 -27.93 0.37
C GLY A 367 -38.98 -27.81 -0.10
N GLY A 368 -39.40 -28.82 -0.86
CA GLY A 368 -40.78 -29.28 -0.97
C GLY A 368 -40.91 -30.66 -0.35
#